data_AF-A0AA86JI08-F1
#
_entry.id   AF-A0AA86JI08-F1
#
_cell.length_a   1.000
_cell.length_b   1.000
_cell.length_c   1.000
_cell.angle_alpha   90.00
_cell.angle_beta   90.00
_cell.angle_gamma   90.00
#
_symmetry.space_group_name_H-M   'P 1'
#
loop_
_entity.id
_entity.type
_entity.pdbx_description
1 polymer ?
#
loop_
_entity_poly.entity_id
_entity_poly.type
_entity_poly.pdbx_seq_one_letter_code
_entity_poly.pdbx_strand_id
1 'polypeptide(L)' 'MGKNYDSAVMVAGLTGFAMGSTSNAMANMNSVTEKYVYSRTAFFIVPIVGSLFIDFINIGIIYGFISFLS' A
#
# COMPACT_ATOMS: atom_id res chain seq x y z
N MET A 1 10.10 -2.14 -12.68
CA MET A 1 10.25 -1.09 -11.65
C MET A 1 10.99 0.08 -12.29
N GLY A 2 10.42 1.29 -12.25
CA GLY A 2 11.04 2.48 -12.84
C GLY A 2 12.37 2.80 -12.14
N LYS A 3 13.38 3.26 -12.90
CA LYS A 3 14.72 3.61 -12.38
C LYS A 3 14.71 4.93 -11.57
N ASN A 4 13.63 5.17 -10.82
CA ASN A 4 13.36 6.43 -10.14
C ASN A 4 13.25 6.19 -8.64
N TYR A 5 13.68 7.18 -7.85
CA TYR A 5 13.65 7.11 -6.39
C TYR A 5 12.24 6.86 -5.84
N ASP A 6 11.21 7.48 -6.42
CA ASP A 6 9.81 7.25 -6.05
C ASP A 6 9.41 5.76 -6.14
N SER A 7 9.87 5.06 -7.19
CA SER A 7 9.62 3.63 -7.35
C SER A 7 10.36 2.79 -6.30
N ALA A 8 11.55 3.22 -5.86
CA ALA A 8 12.27 2.55 -4.79
C ALA A 8 11.54 2.70 -3.44
N VAL A 9 11.03 3.89 -3.13
CA VAL A 9 10.22 4.14 -1.92
C VAL A 9 8.91 3.36 -1.97
N MET A 10 8.23 3.30 -3.12
CA MET A 10 7.02 2.49 -3.29
C MET A 10 7.26 1.00 -3.02
N VAL A 11 8.43 0.48 -3.42
CA VAL A 11 8.77 -0.93 -3.19
C VAL A 11 9.09 -1.19 -1.72
N ALA A 12 9.73 -0.25 -1.03
CA ALA A 12 9.86 -0.31 0.42
C ALA A 12 8.49 -0.29 1.12
N GLY A 13 7.56 0.53 0.65
CA GLY A 13 6.18 0.51 1.11
C GLY A 13 5.48 -0.82 0.86
N LEU A 14 5.64 -1.40 -0.34
CA LEU A 14 5.04 -2.68 -0.70
C LEU A 14 5.57 -3.83 0.19
N THR A 15 6.87 -3.88 0.44
CA THR A 15 7.45 -4.91 1.33
C THR A 15 7.00 -4.71 2.76
N GLY A 16 6.91 -3.46 3.24
CA GLY A 16 6.37 -3.14 4.57
C GLY A 16 4.88 -3.53 4.70
N PHE A 17 4.09 -3.28 3.65
CA PHE A 17 2.70 -3.69 3.58
C PHE A 17 2.55 -5.22 3.66
N ALA A 18 3.35 -5.96 2.87
CA ALA A 18 3.32 -7.42 2.82
C ALA A 18 3.70 -8.07 4.16
N MET A 19 4.47 -7.40 5.01
CA MET A 19 4.81 -7.88 6.36
C MET A 19 3.72 -7.62 7.41
N GLY A 20 2.63 -6.93 7.05
CA GLY A 20 1.52 -6.69 7.97
C GLY A 20 0.41 -5.86 7.35
N SER A 21 0.45 -4.54 7.56
CA SER A 21 -0.62 -3.62 7.18
C SER A 21 -0.09 -2.30 6.61
N THR A 22 -1.01 -1.40 6.24
CA THR A 22 -0.69 -0.05 5.74
C THR A 22 0.19 0.74 6.70
N SER A 23 0.08 0.55 8.02
CA SER A 23 0.97 1.24 8.98
C SER A 23 2.42 0.77 8.87
N ASN A 24 2.64 -0.51 8.59
CA ASN A 24 3.99 -1.06 8.36
C ASN A 24 4.56 -0.59 7.02
N ALA A 25 3.70 -0.46 5.99
CA ALA A 25 4.08 0.16 4.73
C ALA A 25 4.60 1.59 4.93
N MET A 26 3.86 2.39 5.70
CA MET A 26 4.22 3.77 6.01
C MET A 26 5.49 3.86 6.85
N ALA A 27 5.67 2.98 7.84
CA ALA A 27 6.89 2.91 8.64
C ALA A 27 8.12 2.56 7.78
N ASN A 28 7.98 1.61 6.84
CA ASN A 28 9.08 1.21 5.97
C ASN A 28 9.40 2.26 4.88
N MET A 29 8.39 3.00 4.40
CA MET A 29 8.64 4.16 3.55
C MET A 29 9.33 5.28 4.34
N ASN A 30 8.91 5.53 5.58
CA ASN A 30 9.52 6.53 6.46
C ASN A 30 11.00 6.23 6.72
N SER A 31 11.36 4.99 7.03
CA SER A 31 12.76 4.60 7.29
C SER A 31 13.68 4.87 6.09
N VAL A 32 13.17 4.69 4.86
CA VAL A 32 13.90 5.02 3.63
C VAL A 32 13.94 6.53 3.40
N THR A 33 12.83 7.24 3.59
CA THR A 33 12.80 8.70 3.36
C THR A 33 13.53 9.51 4.44
N GLU A 34 13.67 8.99 5.66
CA GLU A 34 14.48 9.61 6.74
C GLU A 34 15.97 9.65 6.39
N LYS A 35 16.47 8.62 5.70
CA LYS A 35 17.88 8.54 5.30
C LYS A 35 18.17 9.26 3.98
N TYR A 36 17.16 9.48 3.16
CA TYR A 36 17.28 10.06 1.82
C TYR A 36 16.35 11.27 1.67
N VAL A 37 15.49 11.29 0.65
CA VAL A 37 14.61 12.43 0.33
C VAL A 37 13.15 12.00 0.46
N TYR A 38 12.27 12.90 0.88
CA TYR A 38 10.85 12.59 0.94
C TYR A 38 10.21 12.44 -0.46
N SER A 39 9.47 11.35 -0.67
CA SER A 39 8.73 11.10 -1.92
C SER A 39 7.23 11.29 -1.72
N ARG A 40 6.67 12.42 -2.21
CA ARG A 40 5.21 12.68 -2.16
C ARG A 40 4.41 11.66 -2.96
N THR A 41 4.92 11.27 -4.13
CA THR A 41 4.26 10.32 -5.04
C THR A 41 4.04 8.97 -4.37
N ALA A 42 5.08 8.43 -3.71
CA ALA A 42 5.00 7.14 -3.02
C ALA A 42 4.03 7.18 -1.84
N PHE A 43 4.12 8.21 -1.00
CA PHE A 43 3.26 8.38 0.18
C PHE A 43 1.79 8.64 -0.15
N PHE A 44 1.48 9.12 -1.35
CA PHE A 44 0.09 9.27 -1.80
C PHE A 44 -0.45 7.96 -2.38
N ILE A 45 0.30 7.31 -3.27
CA ILE A 45 -0.20 6.15 -4.02
C ILE A 45 -0.27 4.89 -3.15
N VAL A 46 0.74 4.63 -2.31
CA VAL A 46 0.80 3.37 -1.53
C VAL A 46 -0.38 3.21 -0.56
N PRO A 47 -0.80 4.23 0.21
CA PRO A 47 -1.97 4.10 1.08
C PRO A 47 -3.30 3.99 0.32
N ILE A 48 -3.45 4.70 -0.80
CA ILE A 48 -4.66 4.62 -1.63
C ILE A 48 -4.82 3.20 -2.17
N VAL A 49 -3.72 2.58 -2.63
CA VAL A 49 -3.75 1.21 -3.13
C VAL A 49 -3.84 0.17 -2.01
N GLY A 50 -3.06 0.32 -0.95
CA GLY A 50 -2.97 -0.65 0.14
C GLY A 50 -4.12 -0.60 1.14
N SER A 51 -4.85 0.51 1.24
CA SER A 51 -5.98 0.64 2.18
C SER A 51 -7.31 0.80 1.46
N LEU A 52 -7.45 1.82 0.61
CA LEU A 52 -8.74 2.18 0.04
C LEU A 52 -9.24 1.17 -1.00
N PHE A 53 -8.40 0.78 -1.97
CA PHE A 53 -8.84 -0.14 -3.02
C PHE A 53 -9.11 -1.56 -2.50
N ILE A 54 -8.41 -1.99 -1.44
CA ILE A 54 -8.64 -3.30 -0.81
C ILE A 54 -10.04 -3.36 -0.20
N ASP A 55 -10.52 -2.26 0.39
CA ASP A 55 -11.86 -2.21 0.97
C ASP A 55 -12.96 -2.41 -0.08
N PHE A 56 -12.80 -1.85 -1.29
CA PHE A 56 -13.75 -2.07 -2.40
C PHE A 56 -13.79 -3.53 -2.88
N ILE A 57 -12.65 -4.22 -2.88
CA ILE A 57 -12.60 -5.63 -3.24
C ILE A 57 -13.21 -6.47 -2.11
N ASN A 58 -12.88 -6.16 -0.86
CA ASN A 58 -13.43 -6.86 0.30
C ASN A 58 -14.95 -6.77 0.36
N ILE A 59 -15.54 -5.59 0.17
CA ILE A 59 -17.01 -5.46 0.17
C ILE A 59 -17.63 -6.24 -1.00
N GLY A 60 -17.02 -6.21 -2.18
CA GLY A 60 -17.47 -7.00 -3.33
C GLY A 60 -17.45 -8.51 -3.06
N ILE A 61 -16.38 -9.00 -2.43
CA ILE A 61 -16.25 -10.40 -2.03
C ILE A 61 -17.32 -10.76 -0.99
N ILE A 62 -17.49 -9.95 0.06
CA ILE A 62 -18.48 -10.19 1.12
C ILE A 62 -19.89 -10.24 0.55
N TYR A 63 -20.29 -9.25 -0.26
CA TYR A 63 -21.60 -9.25 -0.92
C TYR A 63 -21.75 -10.43 -1.89
N GLY A 64 -20.71 -10.79 -2.63
CA GLY A 64 -20.72 -11.96 -3.50
C GLY A 64 -20.94 -13.27 -2.74
N PHE A 65 -20.24 -13.46 -1.62
CA PHE A 65 -20.43 -14.62 -0.76
C PHE A 65 -21.82 -14.65 -0.11
N ILE A 66 -22.33 -13.51 0.39
CA ILE A 66 -23.69 -13.41 0.95
C ILE A 66 -24.72 -13.78 -0.12
N SER A 67 -24.57 -13.26 -1.34
CA SER A 67 -25.49 -13.55 -2.45
C SER A 67 -25.38 -14.97 -2.99
N PHE A 68 -24.24 -15.64 -2.81
CA PHE A 68 -24.03 -17.02 -3.26
C PHE A 68 -24.52 -18.05 -2.23
N LEU A 69 -24.46 -17.73 -0.92
CA LEU A 69 -24.93 -18.61 0.15
C LEU A 69 -26.43 -18.45 0.48
N SER A 70 -27.03 -17.32 0.08
CA SER A 70 -28.48 -17.07 0.19
C SER A 70 -29.25 -17.67 -0.99
#